data_AF-A0A7S0YT58-F1
#
_entry.id   AF-A0A7S0YT58-F1
#
_cell.length_a   1.000
_cell.length_b   1.000
_cell.length_c   1.000
_cell.angle_alpha   90.00
_cell.angle_beta   90.00
_cell.angle_gamma   90.00
#
_symmetry.space_group_name_H-M   'P 1'
#
loop_
_entity.id
_entity.type
_entity.pdbx_description
1 polymer ?
#
loop_
_entity_poly.entity_id
_entity_poly.type
_entity_poly.pdbx_seq_one_letter_code
_entity_poly.pdbx_strand_id
1 'polypeptide(L)'
;AGSKLTDSVEFPMTDLNVKQFTKPSEKYKEEQATTVYDLFALVEHRGNLSGGHYVGYVQSDGSWYECDDTRVSPVTAEFVSKVEAYILFYRLRCPRARAEERERV
;
A
#
# COMPACT_ATOMS: atom_id res chain seq x y z
N ALA A 1 -17.06 22.79 15.26
CA ALA A 1 -17.18 21.37 14.89
C ALA A 1 -16.05 21.04 13.93
N GLY A 2 -15.39 19.88 14.06
CA GLY A 2 -14.35 19.46 13.13
C GLY A 2 -14.93 18.95 11.81
N SER A 3 -14.16 18.99 10.73
CA SER A 3 -14.48 18.40 9.42
C SER A 3 -13.44 17.34 9.03
N LYS A 4 -13.84 16.35 8.23
CA LYS A 4 -12.89 15.37 7.66
C LYS A 4 -11.96 16.12 6.70
N LEU A 5 -10.66 15.89 6.80
CA LEU A 5 -9.71 16.33 5.77
C LEU A 5 -9.91 15.44 4.54
N THR A 6 -10.29 16.06 3.43
CA THR A 6 -10.61 15.39 2.15
C THR A 6 -9.61 15.78 1.06
N ASP A 7 -8.51 16.42 1.45
CA ASP A 7 -7.44 16.79 0.54
C ASP A 7 -6.82 15.53 -0.06
N SER A 8 -6.64 15.54 -1.38
CA SER A 8 -6.00 14.44 -2.10
C SER A 8 -4.54 14.35 -1.71
N VAL A 9 -4.11 13.17 -1.27
CA VAL A 9 -2.70 12.85 -1.00
C VAL A 9 -2.25 11.86 -2.07
N GLU A 10 -1.25 12.24 -2.86
CA GLU A 10 -0.63 11.33 -3.80
C GLU A 10 0.23 10.31 -3.05
N PHE A 11 0.16 9.04 -3.47
CA PHE A 11 0.94 7.96 -2.89
C PHE A 11 1.52 7.05 -3.98
N PRO A 12 2.76 6.54 -3.80
CA PRO A 12 3.39 5.66 -4.76
C PRO A 12 2.80 4.24 -4.70
N MET A 13 2.28 3.75 -5.82
CA MET A 13 1.78 2.37 -5.91
C MET A 13 2.92 1.33 -5.78
N THR A 14 4.10 1.67 -6.28
CA THR A 14 5.31 0.86 -6.21
C THR A 14 6.52 1.74 -5.90
N ASP A 15 7.63 1.12 -5.53
CA ASP A 15 8.93 1.81 -5.41
C ASP A 15 9.00 2.87 -4.30
N LEU A 16 8.19 2.75 -3.26
CA LEU A 16 8.28 3.62 -2.09
C LEU A 16 9.61 3.37 -1.37
N ASN A 17 10.60 4.23 -1.61
CA ASN A 17 11.89 4.13 -0.98
C ASN A 17 11.93 4.97 0.31
N VAL A 18 11.93 4.28 1.46
CA VAL A 18 11.95 4.95 2.77
C VAL A 18 13.37 5.20 3.31
N LYS A 19 14.43 4.87 2.57
CA LYS A 19 15.83 4.96 3.01
C LYS A 19 16.17 6.29 3.66
N GLN A 20 15.73 7.39 3.05
CA GLN A 20 15.99 8.76 3.54
C GLN A 20 15.40 9.06 4.92
N PHE A 21 14.40 8.28 5.35
CA PHE A 21 13.76 8.40 6.66
C PHE A 21 14.30 7.40 7.70
N THR A 22 15.32 6.61 7.33
CA THR A 22 15.93 5.61 8.21
C THR A 22 17.31 6.05 8.66
N LYS A 23 17.70 5.65 9.88
CA LYS A 23 19.09 5.76 10.31
C LYS A 23 19.94 4.71 9.59
N PRO A 24 21.19 5.03 9.23
CA PRO A 24 22.13 4.02 8.74
C PRO A 24 22.18 2.84 9.71
N SER A 25 21.95 1.63 9.19
CA SER A 25 22.05 0.42 9.99
C SER A 25 23.47 -0.12 9.91
N GLU A 26 24.16 -0.23 11.05
CA GLU A 26 25.45 -0.93 11.10
C GLU A 26 25.30 -2.45 10.96
N LYS A 27 24.07 -2.97 11.09
CA LYS A 27 23.78 -4.40 11.14
C LYS A 27 23.63 -5.04 9.77
N TYR A 28 23.27 -4.26 8.76
CA TYR A 28 23.11 -4.73 7.38
C TYR A 28 24.01 -3.89 6.47
N LYS A 29 24.85 -4.54 5.66
CA LYS A 29 25.57 -3.85 4.59
C LYS A 29 24.55 -3.17 3.67
N GLU A 30 24.89 -2.00 3.15
CA GLU A 30 23.99 -1.15 2.36
C GLU A 30 23.40 -1.86 1.12
N GLU A 31 24.15 -2.83 0.58
CA GLU A 31 23.75 -3.70 -0.53
C GLU A 31 22.71 -4.77 -0.15
N GLN A 32 22.53 -5.07 1.13
CA GLN A 32 21.65 -6.12 1.65
C GLN A 32 20.34 -5.59 2.26
N ALA A 33 20.29 -4.29 2.57
CA ALA A 33 19.11 -3.65 3.14
C ALA A 33 18.21 -3.09 2.02
N THR A 34 17.17 -3.86 1.64
CA THR A 34 16.06 -3.26 0.89
C THR A 34 15.25 -2.34 1.81
N THR A 35 14.95 -1.15 1.31
CA THR A 35 14.08 -0.14 1.95
C THR A 35 12.98 0.31 0.98
N VAL A 36 12.77 -0.49 -0.06
CA VAL A 36 11.79 -0.23 -1.11
C VAL A 36 10.55 -1.05 -0.82
N TYR A 37 9.39 -0.40 -0.87
CA TYR A 37 8.10 -1.01 -0.55
C TYR A 37 7.13 -0.85 -1.73
N ASP A 38 6.23 -1.82 -1.85
CA ASP A 38 5.11 -1.79 -2.80
C ASP A 38 3.79 -1.77 -2.05
N LEU A 39 2.86 -0.94 -2.52
CA LEU A 39 1.50 -0.94 -2.02
C LEU A 39 0.81 -2.23 -2.46
N PHE A 40 0.17 -2.92 -1.53
CA PHE A 40 -0.61 -4.12 -1.85
C PHE A 40 -2.04 -4.07 -1.32
N ALA A 41 -2.34 -3.14 -0.41
CA ALA A 41 -3.71 -2.87 0.00
C ALA A 41 -3.86 -1.43 0.52
N LEU A 42 -5.07 -0.89 0.46
CA LEU A 42 -5.45 0.34 1.14
C LEU A 42 -6.90 0.26 1.62
N VAL A 43 -7.26 1.15 2.55
CA VAL A 43 -8.63 1.36 3.01
C VAL A 43 -9.03 2.80 2.73
N GLU A 44 -10.21 2.96 2.15
CA GLU A 44 -10.88 4.25 1.95
C GLU A 44 -11.97 4.42 3.00
N HIS A 45 -12.08 5.62 3.56
CA HIS A 45 -13.22 6.01 4.39
C HIS A 45 -14.12 6.99 3.63
N ARG A 46 -15.30 6.55 3.22
CA ARG A 46 -16.30 7.35 2.52
C ARG A 46 -17.28 7.95 3.53
N GLY A 47 -17.20 9.26 3.78
CA GLY A 47 -18.10 9.92 4.73
C GLY A 47 -17.45 11.08 5.46
N ASN A 48 -17.94 11.36 6.67
CA ASN A 48 -17.50 12.47 7.51
C ASN A 48 -17.10 11.99 8.91
N LEU A 49 -16.73 12.91 9.80
CA LEU A 49 -16.27 12.56 11.15
C LEU A 49 -17.34 11.91 12.04
N SER A 50 -18.63 12.10 11.73
CA SER A 50 -19.75 11.54 12.49
C SER A 50 -20.19 10.16 11.99
N GLY A 51 -19.71 9.74 10.82
CA GLY A 51 -20.04 8.43 10.24
C GLY A 51 -19.64 8.33 8.78
N GLY A 52 -19.51 7.09 8.32
CA GLY A 52 -19.14 6.77 6.95
C GLY A 52 -19.08 5.27 6.72
N HIS A 53 -18.50 4.90 5.58
CA HIS A 53 -18.36 3.55 5.10
C HIS A 53 -16.91 3.25 4.77
N TYR A 54 -16.42 2.07 5.14
CA TYR A 54 -15.06 1.65 4.87
C TYR A 54 -15.04 0.63 3.73
N VAL A 55 -14.20 0.90 2.73
CA VAL A 55 -14.02 0.01 1.59
C VAL A 55 -12.54 -0.35 1.49
N GLY A 56 -12.26 -1.63 1.28
CA GLY A 56 -10.89 -2.12 1.09
C GLY A 56 -10.53 -2.22 -0.38
N TYR A 57 -9.27 -1.97 -0.70
CA TYR A 57 -8.72 -2.26 -2.02
C TYR A 57 -7.49 -3.14 -1.85
N VAL A 58 -7.44 -4.26 -2.55
CA VAL A 58 -6.38 -5.27 -2.38
C VAL A 58 -5.84 -5.69 -3.73
N GLN A 59 -4.51 -5.82 -3.82
CA GLN A 59 -3.83 -6.43 -4.95
C GLN A 59 -3.70 -7.94 -4.72
N SER A 60 -4.16 -8.73 -5.68
CA SER A 60 -3.96 -10.17 -5.72
C SER A 60 -3.60 -10.57 -7.15
N ASP A 61 -2.53 -11.35 -7.31
CA ASP A 61 -2.01 -11.85 -8.59
C ASP A 61 -1.86 -10.74 -9.67
N GLY A 62 -1.36 -9.58 -9.24
CA GLY A 62 -1.11 -8.43 -10.12
C GLY A 62 -2.35 -7.62 -10.49
N SER A 63 -3.55 -8.04 -10.06
CA SER A 63 -4.82 -7.34 -10.30
C SER A 63 -5.34 -6.70 -9.02
N TRP A 64 -6.06 -5.59 -9.15
CA TRP A 64 -6.66 -4.89 -8.02
C TRP A 64 -8.15 -5.19 -7.90
N TYR A 65 -8.61 -5.26 -6.65
CA TYR A 65 -10.00 -5.52 -6.32
C TYR A 65 -10.48 -4.52 -5.27
N GLU A 66 -11.66 -3.96 -5.49
CA GLU A 66 -12.44 -3.25 -4.48
C GLU A 66 -13.28 -4.28 -3.71
N CYS A 67 -13.17 -4.25 -2.38
CA CYS A 67 -13.88 -5.10 -1.44
C CYS A 67 -14.85 -4.24 -0.64
N ASP A 68 -16.10 -4.18 -1.08
CA ASP A 68 -17.19 -3.41 -0.48
C ASP A 68 -18.19 -4.38 0.18
N ASP A 69 -17.98 -4.60 1.48
CA ASP A 69 -18.68 -5.60 2.30
C ASP A 69 -18.65 -7.01 1.69
N THR A 70 -19.78 -7.44 1.12
CA THR A 70 -19.96 -8.76 0.50
C THR A 70 -19.66 -8.75 -1.00
N ARG A 71 -19.35 -7.58 -1.57
CA ARG A 71 -19.08 -7.40 -3.00
C ARG A 71 -17.59 -7.23 -3.24
N VAL A 72 -17.08 -8.02 -4.18
CA VAL A 72 -15.70 -7.92 -4.65
C VAL A 72 -15.74 -7.62 -6.15
N SER A 73 -15.17 -6.49 -6.55
CA SER A 73 -15.18 -5.98 -7.92
C SER A 73 -13.75 -5.73 -8.41
N PRO A 74 -13.38 -6.13 -9.64
CA PRO A 74 -12.09 -5.77 -10.20
C PRO A 74 -12.02 -4.26 -10.46
N VAL A 75 -10.87 -3.65 -10.17
CA VAL A 75 -10.58 -2.24 -10.43
C VAL A 75 -9.19 -2.09 -11.03
N THR A 76 -8.92 -0.95 -11.68
CA THR A 76 -7.59 -0.70 -12.27
C THR A 76 -6.66 -0.05 -11.26
N ALA A 77 -5.34 -0.18 -11.47
CA ALA A 77 -4.36 0.46 -10.60
C ALA A 77 -4.48 2.01 -10.64
N GLU A 78 -4.86 2.57 -11.78
CA GLU A 78 -5.09 4.02 -11.96
C GLU A 78 -6.32 4.52 -11.21
N PHE A 79 -7.31 3.65 -11.00
CA PHE A 79 -8.44 3.97 -10.14
C PHE A 79 -7.97 3.99 -8.68
N VAL A 80 -7.29 2.92 -8.24
CA VAL A 80 -6.79 2.79 -6.86
C VAL A 80 -5.86 3.94 -6.48
N SER A 81 -5.00 4.42 -7.39
CA SER A 81 -4.06 5.51 -7.14
C SER A 81 -4.71 6.88 -6.89
N LYS A 82 -6.03 7.00 -7.11
CA LYS A 82 -6.81 8.24 -6.96
C LYS A 82 -7.81 8.19 -5.81
N VAL A 83 -7.88 7.07 -5.11
CA VAL A 83 -8.77 6.87 -3.96
C VAL A 83 -8.34 7.80 -2.81
N GLU A 84 -9.32 8.31 -2.04
CA GLU A 84 -9.07 9.01 -0.77
C GLU A 84 -8.56 8.03 0.30
N ALA A 85 -7.31 7.59 0.13
CA ALA A 85 -6.69 6.58 0.97
C ALA A 85 -6.60 7.07 2.42
N TYR A 86 -7.19 6.30 3.33
CA TYR A 86 -7.16 6.55 4.77
C TYR A 86 -6.06 5.74 5.45
N ILE A 87 -5.93 4.46 5.10
CA ILE A 87 -4.88 3.57 5.61
C ILE A 87 -4.22 2.88 4.43
N LEU A 88 -2.89 2.90 4.37
CA LEU A 88 -2.11 2.27 3.31
C LEU A 88 -1.29 1.11 3.88
N PHE A 89 -1.30 -0.02 3.19
CA PHE A 89 -0.53 -1.21 3.54
C PHE A 89 0.56 -1.46 2.49
N TYR A 90 1.79 -1.25 2.92
CA TYR A 90 2.99 -1.45 2.12
C TYR A 90 3.71 -2.73 2.55
N ARG A 91 4.16 -3.52 1.58
CA ARG A 91 5.03 -4.68 1.82
C ARG A 91 6.43 -4.37 1.37
N LEU A 92 7.42 -4.80 2.16
CA LEU A 92 8.82 -4.67 1.78
C LEU A 92 9.06 -5.48 0.51
N ARG A 93 9.60 -4.85 -0.53
CA ARG A 93 9.96 -5.53 -1.76
C ARG A 93 11.12 -6.45 -1.47
N CYS A 94 10.86 -7.75 -1.44
CA CYS A 94 11.90 -8.74 -1.23
C CYS A 94 12.92 -8.62 -2.37
N PRO A 95 14.23 -8.54 -2.08
CA PRO A 95 15.24 -8.60 -3.13
C PRO A 95 15.05 -9.91 -3.91
N ARG A 96 15.13 -9.85 -5.24
CA ARG A 96 14.94 -11.01 -6.15
C ARG A 96 15.65 -12.29 -5.65
N ALA A 97 16.85 -12.13 -5.10
CA ALA A 97 17.65 -13.22 -4.52
C ALA A 97 16.94 -14.02 -3.40
N ARG A 98 16.11 -13.37 -2.55
CA ARG A 98 15.35 -14.06 -1.48
C ARG A 98 14.02 -14.65 -1.95
N ALA A 99 13.49 -14.19 -3.08
CA ALA A 99 12.25 -14.72 -3.65
C ALA A 99 12.50 -16.08 -4.32
N GLU A 100 13.59 -16.20 -5.08
CA GLU A 100 14.02 -17.45 -5.73
C GLU A 100 14.34 -18.57 -4.71
N GLU A 101 14.76 -18.20 -3.50
CA GLU A 101 15.07 -19.15 -2.41
C GLU A 101 13.79 -19.68 -1.73
N ARG A 102 12.71 -18.90 -1.73
CA ARG A 102 11.40 -19.28 -1.16
C ARG A 102 10.56 -20.15 -2.09
N GLU A 103 10.77 -20.07 -3.40
CA GLU A 103 10.08 -20.91 -4.40
C GLU A 103 10.75 -22.28 -4.60
N ARG A 104 11.93 -22.52 -4.01
CA ARG A 104 12.67 -23.79 -4.08
C ARG A 104 12.35 -24.77 -2.94
N VAL A 105 11.36 -24.47 -2.11
CA VAL A 105 10.88 -25.31 -0.99
C VAL A 105 9.46 -25.76 -1.27
#